data_AF-A0A524GTQ7-F1
#
_entry.id   AF-A0A524GTQ7-F1
#
_cell.length_a   1.000
_cell.length_b   1.000
_cell.length_c   1.000
_cell.angle_alpha   90.00
_cell.angle_beta   90.00
_cell.angle_gamma   90.00
#
_symmetry.space_group_name_H-M   'P 1'
#
loop_
_entity.id
_entity.type
_entity.pdbx_description
1 polymer ?
#
loop_
_entity_poly.entity_id
_entity_poly.type
_entity_poly.pdbx_seq_one_letter_code
_entity_poly.pdbx_strand_id
1 'polypeptide(L)'
;PVDNGSVQGAVTGNIIDLQGRFNVNNLIDQNGKVDNDVLEQFQRLLVALGLDPRFAGLAADWIDEDEAAGFPDGAEDSIYTSFTPPYRTFNRYLVNVSELASLEGMDKKSFDILLPHITALPERTQINVNTATFAVLQSLDANLDTTAVEALMSERESAGFADYGQTFSTLLTNQAMFDQLTETSSYFQLKAVVQIDTVRVTYYSVLLRAPNGGPVTTIVRSLGTI
;
A
#
# COMPACT_ATOMS: atom_id res chain seq x y z
N PRO A 1 31.36 -19.49 42.81
CA PRO A 1 30.10 -18.91 42.29
C PRO A 1 30.33 -18.41 40.87
N VAL A 2 29.82 -19.13 39.88
CA VAL A 2 29.86 -18.69 38.48
C VAL A 2 28.55 -17.94 38.26
N ASP A 3 28.62 -16.62 38.07
CA ASP A 3 27.49 -15.84 37.63
C ASP A 3 27.07 -16.36 36.25
N ASN A 4 26.08 -17.24 36.22
CA ASN A 4 25.32 -17.49 35.01
C ASN A 4 24.45 -16.25 34.78
N GLY A 5 25.07 -15.18 34.27
CA GLY A 5 24.39 -14.02 33.72
C GLY A 5 23.52 -14.49 32.58
N SER A 6 22.29 -14.86 32.88
CA SER A 6 21.29 -15.27 31.91
C SER A 6 21.17 -14.16 30.87
N VAL A 7 21.61 -14.42 29.63
CA VAL A 7 21.34 -13.54 28.49
C VAL A 7 19.83 -13.30 28.45
N GLN A 8 19.40 -12.07 28.72
CA GLN A 8 17.98 -11.73 28.67
C GLN A 8 17.65 -11.29 27.26
N GLY A 9 16.90 -12.15 26.56
CA GLY A 9 16.37 -11.88 25.23
C GLY A 9 14.87 -11.59 25.28
N ALA A 10 14.41 -10.61 24.51
CA ALA A 10 12.99 -10.32 24.33
C ALA A 10 12.66 -10.12 22.85
N VAL A 11 11.49 -10.59 22.44
CA VAL A 11 10.92 -10.33 21.12
C VAL A 11 9.56 -9.70 21.31
N THR A 12 9.36 -8.51 20.75
CA THR A 12 8.05 -7.84 20.68
C THR A 12 7.73 -7.51 19.25
N GLY A 13 6.47 -7.28 18.92
CA GLY A 13 6.12 -6.96 17.55
C GLY A 13 4.64 -6.76 17.33
N ASN A 14 4.30 -6.42 16.10
CA ASN A 14 2.93 -6.25 15.64
C ASN A 14 2.79 -6.80 14.22
N ILE A 15 1.58 -7.23 13.90
CA ILE A 15 1.18 -7.65 12.56
C ILE A 15 0.28 -6.55 12.00
N ILE A 16 0.55 -6.13 10.78
CA ILE A 16 -0.24 -5.15 10.03
C ILE A 16 -0.83 -5.86 8.82
N ASP A 17 -2.11 -5.63 8.55
CA ASP A 17 -2.73 -6.04 7.30
C ASP A 17 -2.29 -5.10 6.16
N LEU A 18 -1.65 -5.66 5.13
CA LEU A 18 -1.20 -4.86 3.98
C LEU A 18 -2.32 -4.63 2.96
N GLN A 19 -3.37 -5.46 2.96
CA GLN A 19 -4.49 -5.29 2.04
C GLN A 19 -5.51 -4.24 2.51
N GLY A 20 -5.36 -3.67 3.71
CA GLY A 20 -6.05 -2.43 4.06
C GLY A 20 -5.47 -1.20 3.34
N ARG A 21 -4.35 -1.36 2.62
CA ARG A 21 -3.69 -0.28 1.88
C ARG A 21 -3.96 -0.41 0.39
N PHE A 22 -3.83 0.70 -0.32
CA PHE A 22 -3.83 0.71 -1.77
C PHE A 22 -2.57 0.02 -2.29
N ASN A 23 -2.73 -1.05 -3.08
CA ASN A 23 -1.60 -1.70 -3.73
C ASN A 23 -1.24 -0.95 -5.01
N VAL A 24 -0.07 -0.31 -5.03
CA VAL A 24 0.37 0.52 -6.16
C VAL A 24 0.54 -0.31 -7.43
N ASN A 25 0.93 -1.58 -7.31
CA ASN A 25 1.02 -2.49 -8.46
C ASN A 25 -0.34 -2.79 -9.11
N ASN A 26 -1.47 -2.45 -8.47
CA ASN A 26 -2.79 -2.55 -9.11
C ASN A 26 -3.00 -1.49 -10.21
N LEU A 27 -2.15 -0.44 -10.29
CA LEU A 27 -2.22 0.58 -11.34
C LEU A 27 -2.12 -0.03 -12.74
N ILE A 28 -1.49 -1.21 -12.85
CA ILE A 28 -1.35 -1.93 -14.11
C ILE A 28 -2.33 -3.13 -14.14
N ASP A 29 -3.05 -3.25 -15.23
CA ASP A 29 -3.99 -4.33 -15.50
C ASP A 29 -3.29 -5.62 -15.94
N GLN A 30 -4.07 -6.69 -16.09
CA GLN A 30 -3.55 -8.00 -16.54
C GLN A 30 -2.96 -8.00 -17.96
N ASN A 31 -3.17 -6.95 -18.75
CA ASN A 31 -2.62 -6.77 -20.08
C ASN A 31 -1.37 -5.88 -20.10
N GLY A 32 -0.87 -5.46 -18.93
CA GLY A 32 0.28 -4.55 -18.82
C GLY A 32 -0.06 -3.10 -19.11
N LYS A 33 -1.34 -2.70 -19.04
CA LYS A 33 -1.79 -1.33 -19.30
C LYS A 33 -2.25 -0.63 -18.04
N VAL A 34 -2.19 0.69 -18.02
CA VAL A 34 -2.77 1.48 -16.93
C VAL A 34 -4.27 1.20 -16.78
N ASP A 35 -4.67 0.82 -15.57
CA ASP A 35 -6.06 0.65 -15.15
C ASP A 35 -6.61 2.00 -14.69
N ASN A 36 -7.50 2.58 -15.52
CA ASN A 36 -8.02 3.93 -15.27
C ASN A 36 -8.86 4.03 -13.99
N ASP A 37 -9.59 2.98 -13.60
CA ASP A 37 -10.41 3.03 -12.38
C ASP A 37 -9.50 3.08 -11.14
N VAL A 38 -8.41 2.31 -11.17
CA VAL A 38 -7.38 2.29 -10.12
C VAL A 38 -6.55 3.57 -10.11
N LEU A 39 -6.23 4.12 -11.28
CA LEU A 39 -5.54 5.40 -11.41
C LEU A 39 -6.36 6.52 -10.78
N GLU A 40 -7.66 6.60 -11.10
CA GLU A 40 -8.56 7.61 -10.55
C GLU A 40 -8.73 7.44 -9.03
N GLN A 41 -8.80 6.20 -8.54
CA GLN A 41 -8.76 5.91 -7.11
C GLN A 41 -7.49 6.47 -6.46
N PHE A 42 -6.32 6.25 -7.08
CA PHE A 42 -5.07 6.72 -6.51
C PHE A 42 -4.98 8.25 -6.50
N GLN A 43 -5.49 8.91 -7.55
CA GLN A 43 -5.63 10.37 -7.57
C GLN A 43 -6.52 10.87 -6.41
N ARG A 44 -7.67 10.21 -6.17
CA ARG A 44 -8.55 10.54 -5.04
C ARG A 44 -7.86 10.32 -3.69
N LEU A 45 -7.08 9.26 -3.54
CA LEU A 45 -6.29 9.01 -2.33
C LEU A 45 -5.28 10.15 -2.08
N LEU A 46 -4.55 10.57 -3.11
CA LEU A 46 -3.60 11.66 -3.01
C LEU A 46 -4.30 12.97 -2.61
N VAL A 47 -5.44 13.29 -3.22
CA VAL A 47 -6.25 14.47 -2.88
C VAL A 47 -6.75 14.41 -1.43
N ALA A 48 -7.25 13.24 -0.98
CA ALA A 48 -7.70 13.04 0.39
C ALA A 48 -6.59 13.26 1.43
N LEU A 49 -5.34 13.00 1.05
CA LEU A 49 -4.14 13.22 1.88
C LEU A 49 -3.56 14.64 1.74
N GLY A 50 -4.14 15.48 0.89
CA GLY A 50 -3.61 16.81 0.58
C GLY A 50 -2.30 16.78 -0.20
N LEU A 51 -2.07 15.72 -0.98
CA LEU A 51 -0.90 15.53 -1.84
C LEU A 51 -1.22 15.89 -3.30
N ASP A 52 -0.18 16.07 -4.11
CA ASP A 52 -0.30 16.36 -5.54
C ASP A 52 -0.85 15.13 -6.30
N PRO A 53 -2.02 15.20 -6.95
CA PRO A 53 -2.61 14.06 -7.66
C PRO A 53 -1.78 13.60 -8.87
N ARG A 54 -0.85 14.42 -9.37
CA ARG A 54 0.07 14.07 -10.45
C ARG A 54 0.91 12.84 -10.14
N PHE A 55 1.18 12.57 -8.85
CA PHE A 55 1.93 11.37 -8.45
C PHE A 55 1.26 10.06 -8.89
N ALA A 56 -0.04 10.05 -9.18
CA ALA A 56 -0.70 8.87 -9.71
C ALA A 56 -0.24 8.52 -11.13
N GLY A 57 -0.12 9.52 -12.02
CA GLY A 57 0.40 9.34 -13.38
C GLY A 57 1.88 8.96 -13.35
N LEU A 58 2.67 9.69 -12.56
CA LEU A 58 4.09 9.40 -12.36
C LEU A 58 4.34 7.98 -11.82
N ALA A 59 3.48 7.48 -10.92
CA ALA A 59 3.57 6.12 -10.42
C ALA A 59 3.15 5.06 -11.45
N ALA A 60 2.21 5.38 -12.34
CA ALA A 60 1.79 4.47 -13.40
C ALA A 60 2.93 4.26 -14.42
N ASP A 61 3.51 5.34 -14.94
CA ASP A 61 4.67 5.31 -15.86
C ASP A 61 5.92 4.71 -15.21
N TRP A 62 6.07 4.81 -13.88
CA TRP A 62 7.19 4.17 -13.19
C TRP A 62 7.12 2.63 -13.28
N ILE A 63 5.92 2.08 -13.48
CA ILE A 63 5.60 0.65 -13.35
C ILE A 63 5.28 0.00 -14.69
N ASP A 64 4.63 0.71 -15.62
CA ASP A 64 4.28 0.15 -16.92
C ASP A 64 5.51 -0.18 -17.78
N GLU A 65 5.31 -1.01 -18.79
CA GLU A 65 6.42 -1.57 -19.57
C GLU A 65 6.86 -0.68 -20.73
N ASP A 66 6.08 0.35 -21.07
CA ASP A 66 6.40 1.21 -22.20
C ASP A 66 7.37 2.33 -21.79
N GLU A 67 7.72 3.20 -22.74
CA GLU A 67 8.67 4.31 -22.49
C GLU A 67 8.01 5.66 -22.82
N ALA A 68 6.68 5.69 -22.92
CA ALA A 68 5.90 6.81 -23.40
C ALA A 68 5.14 7.46 -22.24
N ALA A 69 5.62 8.63 -21.83
CA ALA A 69 5.04 9.35 -20.71
C ALA A 69 3.53 9.56 -20.88
N GLY A 70 2.76 9.10 -19.89
CA GLY A 70 1.31 9.20 -19.85
C GLY A 70 0.83 10.65 -19.80
N PHE A 71 -0.36 10.90 -20.38
CA PHE A 71 -1.02 12.21 -20.26
C PHE A 71 -2.07 12.17 -19.15
N PRO A 72 -2.21 13.22 -18.31
CA PRO A 72 -1.50 14.51 -18.37
C PRO A 72 -0.15 14.57 -17.66
N ASP A 73 0.12 13.67 -16.71
CA ASP A 73 1.15 13.85 -15.69
C ASP A 73 2.15 12.68 -15.59
N GLY A 74 2.60 12.19 -16.74
CA GLY A 74 3.56 11.10 -16.86
C GLY A 74 5.03 11.53 -16.83
N ALA A 75 5.91 10.60 -16.45
CA ALA A 75 7.35 10.79 -16.48
C ALA A 75 8.08 9.49 -16.76
N GLU A 76 9.02 9.58 -17.71
CA GLU A 76 9.82 8.47 -18.19
C GLU A 76 11.32 8.76 -18.07
N ASP A 77 12.16 7.86 -18.59
CA ASP A 77 13.62 7.96 -18.62
C ASP A 77 14.18 9.36 -18.92
N SER A 78 13.54 10.10 -19.83
CA SER A 78 13.98 11.47 -20.19
C SER A 78 13.99 12.46 -19.02
N ILE A 79 13.10 12.28 -18.04
CA ILE A 79 13.03 13.11 -16.84
C ILE A 79 14.07 12.63 -15.82
N TYR A 80 14.08 11.34 -15.49
CA TYR A 80 14.93 10.80 -14.40
C TYR A 80 16.43 10.80 -14.72
N THR A 81 16.80 10.72 -16.00
CA THR A 81 18.19 10.84 -16.43
C THR A 81 18.75 12.27 -16.28
N SER A 82 17.90 13.27 -16.04
CA SER A 82 18.31 14.64 -15.74
C SER A 82 18.69 14.85 -14.27
N PHE A 83 18.36 13.91 -13.38
CA PHE A 83 18.62 14.04 -11.94
C PHE A 83 20.10 13.77 -11.59
N THR A 84 20.46 14.11 -10.36
CA THR A 84 21.80 13.86 -9.81
C THR A 84 21.70 13.07 -8.50
N PRO A 85 22.15 11.80 -8.45
CA PRO A 85 22.67 11.01 -9.58
C PRO A 85 21.55 10.67 -10.60
N PRO A 86 21.89 10.45 -11.89
CA PRO A 86 20.91 10.06 -12.88
C PRO A 86 20.49 8.61 -12.66
N TYR A 87 19.21 8.33 -12.90
CA TYR A 87 18.64 6.99 -12.90
C TYR A 87 17.56 6.87 -13.98
N ARG A 88 16.96 5.68 -14.08
CA ARG A 88 15.94 5.33 -15.06
C ARG A 88 14.66 4.89 -14.35
N THR A 89 13.55 4.92 -15.08
CA THR A 89 12.33 4.25 -14.63
C THR A 89 12.56 2.75 -14.47
N PHE A 90 11.75 2.11 -13.64
CA PHE A 90 11.93 0.70 -13.30
C PHE A 90 11.31 -0.23 -14.36
N ASN A 91 10.21 0.23 -14.98
CA ASN A 91 9.39 -0.40 -16.01
C ASN A 91 9.03 -1.84 -15.68
N ARG A 92 8.62 -2.04 -14.42
CA ARG A 92 8.16 -3.30 -13.85
C ARG A 92 7.47 -3.04 -12.52
N TYR A 93 6.78 -4.05 -12.01
CA TYR A 93 6.16 -4.00 -10.69
C TYR A 93 7.16 -3.65 -9.58
N LEU A 94 6.70 -2.77 -8.68
CA LEU A 94 7.44 -2.39 -7.50
C LEU A 94 7.69 -3.63 -6.63
N VAL A 95 8.94 -3.79 -6.22
CA VAL A 95 9.33 -4.80 -5.22
C VAL A 95 9.18 -4.21 -3.81
N ASN A 96 9.41 -2.89 -3.68
CA ASN A 96 9.25 -2.16 -2.44
C ASN A 96 8.57 -0.82 -2.69
N VAL A 97 7.58 -0.48 -1.87
CA VAL A 97 6.82 0.77 -2.02
C VAL A 97 7.68 2.04 -1.84
N SER A 98 8.83 1.92 -1.18
CA SER A 98 9.82 3.01 -1.05
C SER A 98 10.45 3.45 -2.37
N GLU A 99 10.32 2.67 -3.44
CA GLU A 99 10.73 3.09 -4.78
C GLU A 99 10.01 4.39 -5.20
N LEU A 100 8.77 4.60 -4.76
CA LEU A 100 8.00 5.82 -5.04
C LEU A 100 8.61 7.09 -4.44
N ALA A 101 9.53 6.99 -3.48
CA ALA A 101 10.30 8.14 -3.01
C ALA A 101 11.23 8.71 -4.10
N SER A 102 11.41 8.00 -5.21
CA SER A 102 12.22 8.40 -6.37
C SER A 102 11.40 9.10 -7.46
N LEU A 103 10.09 9.23 -7.30
CA LEU A 103 9.26 9.94 -8.28
C LEU A 103 9.63 11.42 -8.34
N GLU A 104 9.51 11.99 -9.53
CA GLU A 104 9.75 13.41 -9.76
C GLU A 104 8.84 14.26 -8.86
N GLY A 105 9.42 15.16 -8.07
CA GLY A 105 8.68 16.02 -7.14
C GLY A 105 8.25 15.37 -5.82
N MET A 106 8.46 14.07 -5.62
CA MET A 106 8.14 13.41 -4.35
C MET A 106 9.17 13.78 -3.28
N ASP A 107 8.79 14.64 -2.33
CA ASP A 107 9.62 14.95 -1.17
C ASP A 107 9.38 13.95 -0.01
N LYS A 108 10.30 13.95 0.96
CA LYS A 108 10.21 13.06 2.13
C LYS A 108 8.90 13.24 2.90
N LYS A 109 8.41 14.48 3.03
CA LYS A 109 7.21 14.77 3.83
C LYS A 109 5.98 14.18 3.17
N SER A 110 5.84 14.36 1.86
CA SER A 110 4.78 13.84 1.02
C SER A 110 4.80 12.31 1.03
N PHE A 111 5.99 11.72 0.88
CA PHE A 111 6.16 10.28 0.98
C PHE A 111 5.81 9.72 2.37
N ASP A 112 6.24 10.38 3.45
CA ASP A 112 5.91 9.98 4.83
C ASP A 112 4.39 10.04 5.09
N ILE A 113 3.67 11.00 4.49
CA ILE A 113 2.20 11.11 4.56
C ILE A 113 1.55 9.96 3.79
N LEU A 114 2.07 9.62 2.61
CA LEU A 114 1.50 8.61 1.74
C LEU A 114 1.71 7.17 2.24
N LEU A 115 2.90 6.89 2.78
CA LEU A 115 3.39 5.55 3.12
C LEU A 115 2.41 4.69 3.97
N PRO A 116 1.67 5.20 4.96
CA PRO A 116 0.72 4.40 5.73
C PRO A 116 -0.47 3.87 4.92
N HIS A 117 -0.73 4.44 3.75
CA HIS A 117 -1.93 4.21 2.94
C HIS A 117 -1.65 3.32 1.72
N ILE A 118 -0.39 3.05 1.41
CA ILE A 118 0.02 2.32 0.21
C ILE A 118 0.90 1.09 0.52
N THR A 119 0.94 0.17 -0.43
CA THR A 119 1.80 -1.02 -0.42
C THR A 119 2.23 -1.39 -1.83
N ALA A 120 3.20 -2.29 -1.96
CA ALA A 120 3.63 -2.91 -3.21
C ALA A 120 3.58 -4.43 -3.02
N LEU A 121 2.47 -5.05 -3.41
CA LEU A 121 2.26 -6.50 -3.34
C LEU A 121 2.50 -7.12 -4.73
N PRO A 122 3.04 -8.35 -4.80
CA PRO A 122 3.50 -8.95 -6.06
C PRO A 122 2.38 -9.37 -7.01
N GLU A 123 1.14 -9.34 -6.53
CA GLU A 123 -0.06 -9.70 -7.29
C GLU A 123 -1.08 -8.58 -7.16
N ARG A 124 -2.06 -8.56 -8.08
CA ARG A 124 -3.23 -7.70 -7.92
C ARG A 124 -4.01 -8.14 -6.70
N THR A 125 -4.28 -7.23 -5.77
CA THR A 125 -4.98 -7.53 -4.52
C THR A 125 -6.17 -6.61 -4.30
N GLN A 126 -7.28 -7.19 -3.82
CA GLN A 126 -8.43 -6.43 -3.34
C GLN A 126 -8.10 -5.71 -2.01
N ILE A 127 -8.84 -4.63 -1.74
CA ILE A 127 -8.75 -3.82 -0.53
C ILE A 127 -9.63 -4.41 0.56
N ASN A 128 -9.02 -4.78 1.69
CA ASN A 128 -9.73 -5.17 2.89
C ASN A 128 -10.33 -3.94 3.60
N VAL A 129 -11.63 -3.74 3.46
CA VAL A 129 -12.33 -2.58 4.06
C VAL A 129 -12.30 -2.58 5.59
N ASN A 130 -12.14 -3.75 6.21
CA ASN A 130 -12.08 -3.88 7.67
C ASN A 130 -10.78 -3.31 8.28
N THR A 131 -9.74 -3.13 7.48
CA THR A 131 -8.44 -2.58 7.93
C THR A 131 -8.03 -1.34 7.16
N ALA A 132 -8.84 -0.93 6.18
CA ALA A 132 -8.56 0.24 5.35
C ALA A 132 -8.45 1.53 6.17
N THR A 133 -7.49 2.37 5.82
CA THR A 133 -7.39 3.70 6.45
C THR A 133 -8.55 4.60 6.00
N PHE A 134 -8.80 5.68 6.75
CA PHE A 134 -9.78 6.69 6.38
C PHE A 134 -9.60 7.17 4.93
N ALA A 135 -8.39 7.57 4.56
CA ALA A 135 -8.10 8.09 3.22
C ALA A 135 -8.27 7.03 2.12
N VAL A 136 -7.98 5.75 2.41
CA VAL A 136 -8.22 4.64 1.46
C VAL A 136 -9.72 4.45 1.25
N LEU A 137 -10.54 4.44 2.31
CA LEU A 137 -12.00 4.37 2.18
C LEU A 137 -12.55 5.58 1.41
N GLN A 138 -12.07 6.78 1.73
CA GLN A 138 -12.44 8.01 1.03
C GLN A 138 -12.12 7.97 -0.46
N SER A 139 -11.03 7.29 -0.84
CA SER A 139 -10.62 7.19 -2.24
C SER A 139 -11.50 6.29 -3.11
N LEU A 140 -12.36 5.44 -2.52
CA LEU A 140 -13.08 4.40 -3.27
C LEU A 140 -14.09 4.98 -4.27
N ASP A 141 -14.71 6.11 -3.96
CA ASP A 141 -15.69 6.77 -4.84
C ASP A 141 -15.72 8.28 -4.53
N ALA A 142 -16.00 9.11 -5.53
CA ALA A 142 -16.11 10.55 -5.37
C ALA A 142 -17.25 10.98 -4.42
N ASN A 143 -18.24 10.12 -4.19
CA ASN A 143 -19.36 10.39 -3.29
C ASN A 143 -19.05 10.06 -1.82
N LEU A 144 -17.93 9.42 -1.52
CA LEU A 144 -17.51 9.15 -0.14
C LEU A 144 -16.80 10.38 0.45
N ASP A 145 -17.59 11.37 0.86
CA ASP A 145 -17.08 12.53 1.57
C ASP A 145 -16.62 12.18 3.01
N THR A 146 -16.04 13.16 3.70
CA THR A 146 -15.56 12.98 5.07
C THR A 146 -16.65 12.46 6.02
N THR A 147 -17.88 12.94 5.87
CA THR A 147 -19.01 12.55 6.74
C THR A 147 -19.40 11.09 6.50
N ALA A 148 -19.47 10.68 5.24
CA ALA A 148 -19.77 9.30 4.86
C ALA A 148 -18.70 8.33 5.40
N VAL A 149 -17.42 8.69 5.29
CA VAL A 149 -16.32 7.85 5.79
C VAL A 149 -16.29 7.83 7.32
N GLU A 150 -16.58 8.93 8.01
CA GLU A 150 -16.74 8.92 9.48
C GLU A 150 -17.84 7.96 9.94
N ALA A 151 -18.97 7.92 9.22
CA ALA A 151 -20.04 6.96 9.49
C ALA A 151 -19.58 5.51 9.28
N LEU A 152 -18.85 5.24 8.18
CA LEU A 152 -18.27 3.92 7.91
C LEU A 152 -17.26 3.49 8.99
N MET A 153 -16.42 4.41 9.45
CA MET A 153 -15.44 4.15 10.52
C MET A 153 -16.15 3.77 11.82
N SER A 154 -17.22 4.50 12.18
CA SER A 154 -18.04 4.24 13.36
C SER A 154 -18.77 2.89 13.29
N GLU A 155 -19.36 2.56 12.12
CA GLU A 155 -19.97 1.25 11.88
C GLU A 155 -18.95 0.12 12.08
N ARG A 156 -17.74 0.30 11.53
CA ARG A 156 -16.66 -0.69 11.60
C ARG A 156 -16.14 -0.92 13.02
N GLU A 157 -16.10 0.08 13.89
CA GLU A 157 -15.55 -0.06 15.26
C GLU A 157 -16.26 -1.10 16.12
N SER A 158 -17.55 -1.36 15.86
CA SER A 158 -18.35 -2.31 16.63
C SER A 158 -17.96 -3.78 16.36
N ALA A 159 -17.89 -4.17 15.09
CA ALA A 159 -17.70 -5.58 14.70
C ALA A 159 -17.02 -5.78 13.34
N GLY A 160 -16.50 -4.71 12.71
CA GLY A 160 -16.18 -4.71 11.28
C GLY A 160 -17.44 -4.65 10.40
N PHE A 161 -17.24 -4.59 9.10
CA PHE A 161 -18.29 -4.75 8.10
C PHE A 161 -18.60 -6.24 7.96
N ALA A 162 -19.64 -6.71 8.67
CA ALA A 162 -20.06 -8.12 8.64
C ALA A 162 -20.65 -8.55 7.28
N ASP A 163 -21.21 -7.59 6.54
CA ASP A 163 -21.64 -7.74 5.14
C ASP A 163 -21.21 -6.47 4.40
N TYR A 164 -19.94 -6.44 3.97
CA TYR A 164 -19.43 -5.29 3.22
C TYR A 164 -20.20 -5.10 1.91
N GLY A 165 -20.79 -6.15 1.34
CA GLY A 165 -21.59 -6.05 0.13
C GLY A 165 -22.80 -5.16 0.34
N GLN A 166 -23.55 -5.39 1.41
CA GLN A 166 -24.70 -4.56 1.77
C GLN A 166 -24.31 -3.11 2.09
N THR A 167 -23.17 -2.89 2.77
CA THR A 167 -22.68 -1.54 3.12
C THR A 167 -22.23 -0.77 1.88
N PHE A 168 -21.38 -1.36 1.03
CA PHE A 168 -20.71 -0.63 -0.05
C PHE A 168 -21.46 -0.62 -1.39
N SER A 169 -22.37 -1.57 -1.66
CA SER A 169 -23.09 -1.66 -2.95
C SER A 169 -23.94 -0.43 -3.29
N THR A 170 -24.39 0.31 -2.27
CA THR A 170 -25.17 1.55 -2.46
C THR A 170 -24.32 2.82 -2.40
N LEU A 171 -23.09 2.71 -1.90
CA LEU A 171 -22.16 3.83 -1.73
C LEU A 171 -21.22 3.98 -2.92
N LEU A 172 -20.90 2.89 -3.60
CA LEU A 172 -20.04 2.88 -4.78
C LEU A 172 -20.88 2.92 -6.05
N THR A 173 -20.61 3.91 -6.89
CA THR A 173 -21.26 4.08 -8.20
C THR A 173 -20.56 3.28 -9.31
N ASN A 174 -19.27 3.00 -9.12
CA ASN A 174 -18.46 2.20 -10.04
C ASN A 174 -18.39 0.73 -9.59
N GLN A 175 -18.99 -0.17 -10.37
CA GLN A 175 -18.97 -1.61 -10.10
C GLN A 175 -17.54 -2.17 -10.09
N ALA A 176 -16.65 -1.68 -10.96
CA ALA A 176 -15.26 -2.15 -11.00
C ALA A 176 -14.53 -1.81 -9.69
N MET A 177 -14.86 -0.69 -9.05
CA MET A 177 -14.32 -0.36 -7.72
C MET A 177 -14.92 -1.24 -6.61
N PHE A 178 -16.21 -1.57 -6.69
CA PHE A 178 -16.82 -2.52 -5.76
C PHE A 178 -16.17 -3.91 -5.85
N ASP A 179 -15.87 -4.38 -7.06
CA ASP A 179 -15.20 -5.67 -7.30
C ASP A 179 -13.75 -5.69 -6.77
N GLN A 180 -13.18 -4.53 -6.44
CA GLN A 180 -11.87 -4.41 -5.79
C GLN A 180 -11.93 -4.48 -4.27
N LEU A 181 -13.12 -4.63 -3.66
CA LEU A 181 -13.26 -4.74 -2.22
C LEU A 181 -13.26 -6.19 -1.73
N THR A 182 -12.80 -6.38 -0.50
CA THR A 182 -12.87 -7.65 0.21
C THR A 182 -12.98 -7.42 1.71
N GLU A 183 -13.29 -8.47 2.46
CA GLU A 183 -13.30 -8.49 3.93
C GLU A 183 -12.14 -9.33 4.50
N THR A 184 -11.32 -9.94 3.64
CA THR A 184 -10.23 -10.85 4.03
C THR A 184 -8.89 -10.46 3.41
N SER A 185 -7.80 -10.84 4.07
CA SER A 185 -6.44 -10.60 3.58
C SER A 185 -5.60 -11.86 3.56
N SER A 186 -4.66 -11.90 2.62
CA SER A 186 -3.61 -12.90 2.45
C SER A 186 -2.24 -12.32 2.76
N TYR A 187 -2.05 -11.01 2.64
CA TYR A 187 -0.76 -10.35 2.84
C TYR A 187 -0.69 -9.57 4.16
N PHE A 188 0.34 -9.86 4.98
CA PHE A 188 0.54 -9.23 6.28
C PHE A 188 1.99 -8.81 6.46
N GLN A 189 2.24 -7.69 7.13
CA GLN A 189 3.57 -7.27 7.56
C GLN A 189 3.79 -7.61 9.03
N LEU A 190 4.80 -8.42 9.32
CA LEU A 190 5.33 -8.59 10.67
C LEU A 190 6.43 -7.55 10.90
N LYS A 191 6.25 -6.72 11.93
CA LYS A 191 7.34 -5.93 12.52
C LYS A 191 7.73 -6.56 13.84
N ALA A 192 8.95 -7.08 13.91
CA ALA A 192 9.51 -7.70 15.11
C ALA A 192 10.71 -6.91 15.62
N VAL A 193 10.73 -6.59 16.90
CA VAL A 193 11.85 -5.98 17.60
C VAL A 193 12.48 -7.06 18.46
N VAL A 194 13.71 -7.42 18.13
CA VAL A 194 14.51 -8.39 18.87
C VAL A 194 15.52 -7.62 19.70
N GLN A 195 15.51 -7.86 21.01
CA GLN A 195 16.49 -7.32 21.94
C GLN A 195 17.24 -8.46 22.62
N ILE A 196 18.57 -8.40 22.57
CA ILE A 196 19.47 -9.32 23.27
C ILE A 196 20.52 -8.47 23.95
N ASP A 197 20.51 -8.45 25.28
CA ASP A 197 21.32 -7.55 26.10
C ASP A 197 21.19 -6.08 25.65
N THR A 198 22.24 -5.51 25.05
CA THR A 198 22.28 -4.13 24.53
C THR A 198 21.96 -4.01 23.05
N VAL A 199 21.89 -5.13 22.32
CA VAL A 199 21.63 -5.14 20.88
C VAL A 199 20.14 -5.14 20.62
N ARG A 200 19.67 -4.16 19.86
CA ARG A 200 18.28 -4.05 19.40
C ARG A 200 18.23 -4.04 17.89
N VAL A 201 17.49 -4.98 17.31
CA VAL A 201 17.29 -5.08 15.86
C VAL A 201 15.80 -5.08 15.55
N THR A 202 15.40 -4.29 14.56
CA THR A 202 14.04 -4.35 14.02
C THR A 202 14.06 -5.15 12.73
N TYR A 203 13.22 -6.17 12.66
CA TYR A 203 12.98 -7.00 11.50
C TYR A 203 11.61 -6.69 10.95
N TYR A 204 11.53 -6.59 9.64
CA TYR A 204 10.29 -6.52 8.93
C TYR A 204 10.19 -7.75 8.01
N SER A 205 8.99 -8.30 7.88
CA SER A 205 8.72 -9.41 6.97
C SER A 205 7.34 -9.27 6.35
N VAL A 206 7.25 -9.49 5.05
CA VAL A 206 5.96 -9.67 4.39
C VAL A 206 5.63 -11.16 4.41
N LEU A 207 4.45 -11.47 4.93
CA LEU A 207 3.91 -12.81 5.11
C LEU A 207 2.75 -13.01 4.13
N LEU A 208 2.78 -14.13 3.42
CA LEU A 208 1.69 -14.61 2.58
C LEU A 208 1.00 -15.78 3.28
N ARG A 209 -0.27 -15.60 3.61
CA ARG A 209 -1.16 -16.63 4.15
C ARG A 209 -1.91 -17.29 3.00
N ALA A 210 -1.76 -18.60 2.85
CA ALA A 210 -2.54 -19.35 1.88
C ALA A 210 -4.05 -19.34 2.25
N PRO A 211 -4.95 -19.47 1.26
CA PRO A 211 -6.40 -19.51 1.49
C PRO A 211 -6.83 -20.59 2.51
N ASN A 212 -8.02 -20.42 3.09
CA ASN A 212 -8.68 -21.42 3.96
C ASN A 212 -7.84 -21.86 5.18
N GLY A 213 -7.09 -20.94 5.78
CA GLY A 213 -6.24 -21.24 6.94
C GLY A 213 -5.02 -22.09 6.60
N GLY A 214 -4.59 -22.06 5.34
CA GLY A 214 -3.40 -22.74 4.87
C GLY A 214 -2.10 -22.16 5.45
N PRO A 215 -0.93 -22.68 5.02
CA PRO A 215 0.36 -22.28 5.57
C PRO A 215 0.64 -20.79 5.36
N VAL A 216 1.42 -20.23 6.30
CA VAL A 216 1.97 -18.87 6.20
C VAL A 216 3.43 -18.97 5.76
N THR A 217 3.79 -18.21 4.73
CA THR A 217 5.15 -18.17 4.19
C THR A 217 5.70 -16.74 4.24
N THR A 218 7.00 -16.58 4.44
CA THR A 218 7.65 -15.28 4.34
C THR A 218 8.12 -15.05 2.91
N ILE A 219 7.68 -13.96 2.29
CA ILE A 219 8.04 -13.62 0.89
C ILE A 219 9.10 -12.51 0.79
N VAL A 220 9.17 -11.62 1.79
CA VAL A 220 10.20 -10.56 1.87
C VAL A 220 10.71 -10.47 3.30
N ARG A 221 12.01 -10.20 3.47
CA ARG A 221 12.63 -9.85 4.75
C ARG A 221 13.47 -8.59 4.59
N SER A 222 13.39 -7.68 5.56
CA SER A 222 14.20 -6.48 5.61
C SER A 222 14.64 -6.17 7.04
N LEU A 223 15.85 -5.65 7.18
CA LEU A 223 16.35 -5.01 8.40
C LEU A 223 16.02 -3.50 8.43
N GLY A 224 15.48 -2.96 7.33
CA GLY A 224 15.00 -1.59 7.18
C GLY A 224 13.49 -1.56 6.90
N THR A 225 12.98 -0.50 6.28
CA THR A 225 11.55 -0.34 5.99
C THR A 225 11.08 -1.28 4.85
N ILE A 226 9.81 -1.66 4.89
CA ILE A 226 9.06 -2.34 3.82
C ILE A 226 7.69 -1.69 3.72
#